data_AF-A0A3N5G336-F1
#
_entry.id   AF-A0A3N5G336-F1
#
_cell.length_a   1.000
_cell.length_b   1.000
_cell.length_c   1.000
_cell.angle_alpha   90.00
_cell.angle_beta   90.00
_cell.angle_gamma   90.00
#
_symmetry.space_group_name_H-M   'P 1'
#
loop_
_entity.id
_entity.type
_entity.pdbx_description
1 polymer ?
#
loop_
_entity_poly.entity_id
_entity_poly.type
_entity_poly.pdbx_seq_one_letter_code
_entity_poly.pdbx_strand_id
1 'polypeptide(L)'
;MQNKIIVFFEHPVGVRYALGLLIGGWISVYAFMYHINTFFPDRFPNALILKNLVVGIGICYCVFRIKPWARKLCIFFNLGIICINVLFLAIRLSSVGMESPSLILHALLNVVIFGLCTYYLLIKETSEFFKAREPKKVDEFGREVEEKNLKY
;
A
#
# COMPACT_ATOMS: atom_id res chain seq x y z
N MET A 1 -16.84 -13.84 -20.32
CA MET A 1 -16.08 -13.01 -19.35
C MET A 1 -17.08 -12.49 -18.32
N GLN A 2 -17.36 -13.24 -17.27
CA GLN A 2 -18.13 -12.72 -16.13
C GLN A 2 -17.36 -11.52 -15.55
N ASN A 3 -18.05 -10.38 -15.46
CA ASN A 3 -17.48 -9.10 -15.09
C ASN A 3 -16.75 -9.20 -13.75
N LYS A 4 -15.42 -9.24 -13.78
CA LYS A 4 -14.54 -9.23 -12.59
C LYS A 4 -14.85 -8.07 -11.62
N ILE A 5 -15.52 -7.03 -12.11
CA ILE A 5 -16.01 -5.89 -11.34
C ILE A 5 -17.13 -6.29 -10.38
N ILE A 6 -18.03 -7.21 -10.76
CA ILE A 6 -19.11 -7.69 -9.89
C ILE A 6 -18.52 -8.50 -8.73
N VAL A 7 -17.51 -9.32 -9.03
CA VAL A 7 -16.76 -10.12 -8.02
C VAL A 7 -16.04 -9.23 -7.01
N PHE A 8 -15.64 -8.00 -7.37
CA PHE A 8 -15.05 -7.05 -6.44
C PHE A 8 -16.04 -6.61 -5.35
N PHE A 9 -17.32 -6.46 -5.68
CA PHE A 9 -18.35 -6.10 -4.70
C PHE A 9 -18.68 -7.24 -3.73
N GLU A 10 -18.36 -8.49 -4.08
CA GLU A 10 -18.52 -9.66 -3.22
C GLU A 10 -17.39 -9.79 -2.18
N HIS A 11 -16.33 -8.97 -2.26
CA HIS A 11 -15.25 -9.00 -1.28
C HIS A 11 -15.67 -8.40 0.07
N PRO A 12 -15.06 -8.87 1.18
CA PRO A 12 -15.25 -8.29 2.50
C PRO A 12 -15.09 -6.77 2.48
N VAL A 13 -15.89 -6.07 3.27
CA VAL A 13 -15.92 -4.60 3.25
C VAL A 13 -14.53 -4.02 3.54
N GLY A 14 -13.79 -4.62 4.48
CA GLY A 14 -12.41 -4.24 4.79
C GLY A 14 -11.45 -4.35 3.61
N VAL A 15 -11.58 -5.38 2.77
CA VAL A 15 -10.75 -5.57 1.55
C VAL A 15 -11.03 -4.47 0.54
N ARG A 16 -12.31 -4.10 0.36
CA ARG A 16 -12.71 -3.04 -0.57
C ARG A 16 -12.18 -1.67 -0.12
N TYR A 17 -12.28 -1.37 1.18
CA TYR A 17 -11.68 -0.15 1.74
C TYR A 17 -10.16 -0.13 1.61
N ALA A 18 -9.48 -1.24 1.92
CA ALA A 18 -8.03 -1.35 1.76
C ALA A 18 -7.60 -1.08 0.31
N LEU A 19 -8.28 -1.66 -0.67
CA LEU A 19 -8.01 -1.47 -2.09
C LEU A 19 -8.30 -0.04 -2.56
N GLY A 20 -9.42 0.54 -2.12
CA GLY A 20 -9.75 1.94 -2.43
C GLY A 20 -8.73 2.92 -1.85
N LEU A 21 -8.36 2.74 -0.58
CA LEU A 21 -7.33 3.54 0.10
C LEU A 21 -5.95 3.35 -0.52
N LEU A 22 -5.62 2.14 -1.00
CA LEU A 22 -4.36 1.88 -1.68
C LEU A 22 -4.27 2.67 -2.99
N ILE A 23 -5.30 2.57 -3.84
CA ILE A 23 -5.35 3.31 -5.12
C ILE A 23 -5.33 4.82 -4.86
N GLY A 24 -6.17 5.30 -3.93
CA GLY A 24 -6.21 6.71 -3.54
C GLY A 24 -4.87 7.19 -2.96
N GLY A 25 -4.22 6.37 -2.15
CA GLY A 25 -2.90 6.67 -1.57
C GLY A 25 -1.81 6.82 -2.64
N TRP A 26 -1.79 5.93 -3.64
CA TRP A 26 -0.85 6.06 -4.75
C TRP A 26 -1.11 7.31 -5.58
N ILE A 27 -2.37 7.63 -5.88
CA ILE A 27 -2.74 8.90 -6.53
C ILE A 27 -2.23 10.10 -5.72
N SER A 28 -2.44 10.09 -4.40
CA SER A 28 -1.97 11.12 -3.49
C SER A 28 -0.43 11.24 -3.46
N VAL A 29 0.29 10.12 -3.55
CA VAL A 29 1.76 10.12 -3.67
C VAL A 29 2.22 10.77 -4.98
N TYR A 30 1.57 10.49 -6.12
CA TYR A 30 1.91 11.16 -7.37
C TYR A 30 1.63 12.65 -7.31
N ALA A 31 0.48 13.04 -6.76
CA ALA A 31 0.13 14.44 -6.55
C ALA A 31 1.17 15.12 -5.63
N PHE A 32 1.65 14.44 -4.59
CA PHE A 32 2.71 14.95 -3.72
C PHE A 32 4.05 15.11 -4.44
N MET A 33 4.47 14.14 -5.26
CA MET A 33 5.71 14.24 -6.05
C MET A 33 5.64 15.39 -7.07
N TYR A 34 4.51 15.53 -7.75
CA TYR A 34 4.26 16.65 -8.66
C TYR A 34 4.32 17.98 -7.91
N HIS A 35 3.66 18.06 -6.76
CA HIS A 35 3.66 19.25 -5.91
C HIS A 35 5.06 19.61 -5.42
N ILE A 36 5.89 18.66 -4.98
CA ILE A 36 7.29 18.95 -4.65
C ILE A 36 8.06 19.45 -5.88
N ASN A 37 7.89 18.83 -7.04
CA ASN A 37 8.57 19.25 -8.26
C ASN A 37 8.19 20.68 -8.70
N THR A 38 6.97 21.13 -8.40
CA THR A 38 6.55 22.52 -8.66
C THR A 38 7.19 23.54 -7.72
N PHE A 39 7.39 23.21 -6.45
CA PHE A 39 8.03 24.12 -5.47
C PHE A 39 9.55 24.04 -5.48
N PHE A 40 10.10 22.89 -5.86
CA PHE A 40 11.52 22.60 -5.90
C PHE A 40 11.86 21.93 -7.23
N PRO A 41 11.93 22.70 -8.33
CA PRO A 41 12.28 22.17 -9.64
C PRO A 41 13.64 21.46 -9.59
N ASP A 42 13.79 20.43 -10.43
CA ASP A 42 14.99 19.60 -10.58
C ASP A 42 15.41 18.76 -9.36
N ARG A 43 14.63 18.75 -8.27
CA ARG A 43 14.87 17.85 -7.13
C ARG A 43 14.60 16.38 -7.46
N PHE A 44 13.65 16.12 -8.35
CA PHE A 44 13.25 14.76 -8.70
C PHE A 44 13.51 14.48 -10.19
N PRO A 45 14.43 13.55 -10.50
CA PRO A 45 14.57 13.06 -11.87
C PRO A 45 13.25 12.44 -12.32
N ASN A 46 12.80 12.75 -13.54
CA ASN A 46 11.59 12.15 -14.14
C ASN A 46 11.63 10.61 -14.11
N ALA A 47 12.83 10.02 -14.21
CA ALA A 47 13.04 8.60 -14.08
C ALA A 47 12.62 8.03 -12.70
N LEU A 48 12.79 8.79 -11.61
CA LEU A 48 12.36 8.37 -10.27
C LEU A 48 10.83 8.44 -10.13
N ILE A 49 10.19 9.45 -10.69
CA ILE A 49 8.74 9.59 -10.71
C ILE A 49 8.13 8.41 -11.49
N LEU A 50 8.69 8.08 -12.67
CA LEU A 50 8.25 6.96 -13.49
C LEU A 50 8.46 5.60 -12.78
N LYS A 51 9.60 5.41 -12.11
CA LYS A 51 9.85 4.20 -11.30
C LYS A 51 8.81 4.03 -10.20
N ASN A 52 8.49 5.12 -9.48
CA ASN A 52 7.42 5.10 -8.48
C ASN A 52 6.06 4.79 -9.12
N LEU A 53 5.78 5.32 -10.32
CA LEU A 53 4.56 5.04 -11.08
C LEU A 53 4.37 3.55 -11.34
N VAL A 54 5.41 2.93 -11.88
CA VAL A 54 5.42 1.49 -12.19
C VAL A 54 5.26 0.66 -10.92
N VAL A 55 5.95 1.03 -9.83
CA VAL A 55 5.85 0.32 -8.54
C VAL A 55 4.44 0.41 -7.98
N GLY A 56 3.84 1.60 -7.97
CA GLY A 56 2.49 1.78 -7.43
C GLY A 56 1.42 1.02 -8.21
N ILE A 57 1.47 1.07 -9.55
CA ILE A 57 0.58 0.29 -10.41
C ILE A 57 0.78 -1.22 -10.17
N GLY A 58 2.04 -1.67 -10.09
CA GLY A 58 2.39 -3.06 -9.84
C GLY A 58 1.84 -3.59 -8.52
N ILE A 59 1.94 -2.80 -7.44
CA ILE A 59 1.40 -3.16 -6.12
C ILE A 59 -0.13 -3.22 -6.17
N CYS A 60 -0.78 -2.20 -6.74
CA CYS A 60 -2.24 -2.20 -6.88
C CYS A 60 -2.74 -3.43 -7.65
N TYR A 61 -2.07 -3.78 -8.76
CA TYR A 61 -2.39 -4.97 -9.55
C TYR A 61 -2.19 -6.26 -8.75
N CYS A 62 -1.07 -6.40 -8.03
CA CYS A 62 -0.79 -7.59 -7.21
C CYS A 62 -1.83 -7.79 -6.10
N VAL A 63 -2.25 -6.72 -5.42
CA VAL A 63 -3.27 -6.80 -4.36
C VAL A 63 -4.65 -7.08 -4.97
N PHE A 64 -4.96 -6.52 -6.14
CA PHE A 64 -6.19 -6.83 -6.88
C PHE A 64 -6.28 -8.31 -7.30
N ARG A 65 -5.14 -8.97 -7.51
CA ARG A 65 -5.08 -10.42 -7.76
C ARG A 65 -5.27 -11.27 -6.50
N ILE A 66 -5.47 -10.65 -5.33
CA ILE A 66 -5.78 -11.28 -4.03
C ILE A 66 -4.79 -12.38 -3.69
N LYS A 67 -3.51 -12.18 -4.03
CA LYS A 67 -2.48 -13.13 -3.66
C LYS A 67 -2.07 -12.90 -2.20
N PRO A 68 -1.96 -13.94 -1.37
CA PRO A 68 -1.65 -13.80 0.05
C PRO A 68 -0.30 -13.16 0.33
N TRP A 69 0.70 -13.42 -0.52
CA TRP A 69 2.00 -12.73 -0.47
C TRP A 69 1.91 -11.26 -0.88
N ALA A 70 0.96 -10.89 -1.74
CA ALA A 70 0.76 -9.50 -2.16
C ALA A 70 0.30 -8.62 -1.00
N ARG A 71 -0.45 -9.17 -0.03
CA ARG A 71 -0.81 -8.46 1.21
C ARG A 71 0.43 -8.07 2.02
N LYS A 72 1.34 -9.02 2.27
CA LYS A 72 2.58 -8.76 3.02
C LYS A 72 3.45 -7.73 2.30
N LEU A 73 3.55 -7.86 0.98
CA LEU A 73 4.29 -6.91 0.14
C LEU A 73 3.67 -5.50 0.18
N CYS A 74 2.34 -5.40 0.11
CA CYS A 74 1.63 -4.12 0.21
C CYS A 74 1.87 -3.44 1.55
N ILE A 75 1.78 -4.18 2.66
CA ILE A 75 2.06 -3.65 4.00
C ILE A 75 3.50 -3.11 4.07
N PHE A 76 4.47 -3.86 3.53
CA PHE A 76 5.87 -3.42 3.48
C PHE A 76 6.04 -2.09 2.74
N PHE A 77 5.44 -1.96 1.54
CA PHE A 77 5.50 -0.71 0.79
C PHE A 77 4.77 0.44 1.48
N ASN A 78 3.60 0.19 2.07
CA ASN A 78 2.87 1.20 2.84
C ASN A 78 3.72 1.73 4.00
N LEU A 79 4.40 0.84 4.74
CA LEU A 79 5.32 1.23 5.82
C LEU A 79 6.49 2.06 5.29
N GLY A 80 7.09 1.67 4.16
CA GLY A 80 8.15 2.46 3.52
C GLY A 80 7.69 3.88 3.19
N ILE A 81 6.51 4.03 2.59
CA ILE A 81 5.92 5.34 2.26
C ILE A 81 5.65 6.15 3.53
N ILE A 82 5.07 5.53 4.56
CA ILE A 82 4.83 6.19 5.85
C ILE A 82 6.15 6.68 6.44
N CYS A 83 7.17 5.84 6.53
CA CYS A 83 8.48 6.21 7.07
C CYS A 83 9.11 7.38 6.32
N ILE A 84 9.07 7.37 4.98
CA ILE A 84 9.62 8.46 4.15
C ILE A 84 8.84 9.76 4.38
N ASN A 85 7.51 9.73 4.44
CA ASN A 85 6.70 10.93 4.67
C ASN A 85 6.85 11.47 6.11
N VAL A 86 6.95 10.60 7.11
CA VAL A 86 7.25 10.99 8.50
C VAL A 86 8.63 11.62 8.61
N LEU A 87 9.64 11.03 7.95
CA LEU A 87 10.99 11.60 7.91
C LEU A 87 10.98 12.98 7.24
N PHE A 88 10.26 13.12 6.12
CA PHE A 88 10.07 14.41 5.44
C PHE A 88 9.44 15.46 6.38
N LEU A 89 8.38 15.09 7.12
CA LEU A 89 7.74 15.96 8.11
C LEU A 89 8.71 16.36 9.22
N ALA A 90 9.47 15.41 9.78
CA ALA A 90 10.43 15.67 10.85
C ALA A 90 11.53 16.64 10.39
N ILE A 91 12.09 16.43 9.19
CA ILE A 91 13.08 17.34 8.60
C ILE A 91 12.47 18.72 8.39
N ARG A 92 11.26 18.83 7.82
CA ARG A 92 10.66 20.14 7.53
C ARG A 92 10.35 20.94 8.79
N LEU A 93 9.85 20.27 9.84
CA LEU A 93 9.59 20.89 11.14
C LEU A 93 10.87 21.35 11.84
N SER A 94 12.01 20.66 11.63
CA SER A 94 13.28 20.97 12.30
C SER A 94 14.18 21.94 11.54
N SER A 95 14.13 21.98 10.20
CA SER A 95 15.18 22.63 9.39
C SER A 95 14.75 23.84 8.57
N VAL A 96 13.46 24.05 8.29
CA VAL A 96 13.03 25.09 7.33
C VAL A 96 11.83 25.93 7.78
N GLY A 97 11.21 25.62 8.93
CA GLY A 97 9.95 26.28 9.30
C GLY A 97 8.79 25.97 8.33
N MET A 98 7.59 26.45 8.65
CA MET A 98 6.35 26.13 7.93
C MET A 98 6.13 26.97 6.65
N GLU A 99 7.15 27.13 5.81
CA GLU A 99 7.04 27.96 4.59
C GLU A 99 6.01 27.44 3.59
N SER A 100 5.73 26.14 3.60
CA SER A 100 4.81 25.47 2.67
C SER A 100 3.85 24.55 3.43
N PRO A 101 2.81 25.10 4.10
CA PRO A 101 1.86 24.29 4.88
C PRO A 101 1.13 23.24 4.02
N SER A 102 1.00 23.51 2.71
CA SER A 102 0.40 22.59 1.74
C SER A 102 1.19 21.28 1.60
N LEU A 103 2.54 21.32 1.61
CA LEU A 103 3.39 20.13 1.53
C LEU A 103 3.34 19.31 2.83
N ILE A 104 3.26 19.97 3.98
CA ILE A 104 3.07 19.33 5.29
C ILE A 104 1.73 18.59 5.30
N LEU A 105 0.66 19.24 4.83
CA LEU A 105 -0.66 18.64 4.76
C LEU A 105 -0.69 17.41 3.84
N HIS A 106 -0.07 17.48 2.66
CA HIS A 106 0.04 16.32 1.76
C HIS A 106 0.82 15.16 2.37
N ALA A 107 1.95 15.44 3.04
CA ALA A 107 2.73 14.40 3.69
C ALA A 107 1.93 13.74 4.83
N LEU A 108 1.22 14.52 5.65
CA LEU A 108 0.30 14.01 6.69
C LEU A 108 -0.83 13.18 6.08
N LEU A 109 -1.44 13.66 5.00
CA LEU A 109 -2.50 12.94 4.29
C LEU A 109 -2.01 11.58 3.80
N ASN A 110 -0.82 11.51 3.21
CA ASN A 110 -0.23 10.24 2.78
C ASN A 110 -0.02 9.29 3.96
N VAL A 111 0.53 9.78 5.09
CA VAL A 111 0.71 8.98 6.30
C VAL A 111 -0.62 8.40 6.79
N VAL A 112 -1.68 9.23 6.83
CA VAL A 112 -3.01 8.80 7.26
C VAL A 112 -3.61 7.78 6.29
N ILE A 113 -3.58 8.04 4.98
CA ILE A 113 -4.17 7.14 3.98
C ILE A 113 -3.46 5.78 3.99
N PHE A 114 -2.13 5.76 3.94
CA PHE A 114 -1.38 4.50 3.97
C PHE A 114 -1.44 3.81 5.33
N GLY A 115 -1.56 4.57 6.42
CA GLY A 115 -1.80 4.05 7.77
C GLY A 115 -3.16 3.33 7.86
N LEU A 116 -4.23 3.97 7.39
CA LEU A 116 -5.57 3.38 7.34
C LEU A 116 -5.61 2.17 6.38
N CYS A 117 -4.98 2.26 5.21
CA CYS A 117 -4.85 1.13 4.29
C CYS A 117 -4.18 -0.06 4.98
N THR A 118 -3.07 0.17 5.68
CA THR A 118 -2.34 -0.85 6.44
C THR A 118 -3.19 -1.42 7.56
N TYR A 119 -3.92 -0.59 8.30
CA TYR A 119 -4.85 -1.02 9.34
C TYR A 119 -5.90 -1.98 8.77
N TYR A 120 -6.59 -1.62 7.68
CA TYR A 120 -7.58 -2.50 7.04
C TYR A 120 -6.97 -3.80 6.50
N LEU A 121 -5.71 -3.80 6.05
CA LEU A 121 -5.00 -5.01 5.63
C LEU A 121 -4.60 -5.94 6.80
N LEU A 122 -4.48 -5.38 8.01
CA LEU A 122 -4.11 -6.12 9.23
C LEU A 122 -5.33 -6.68 9.97
N ILE A 123 -6.53 -6.14 9.75
CA ILE A 123 -7.76 -6.66 10.35
C ILE A 123 -7.90 -8.16 10.06
N LYS A 124 -8.35 -8.90 11.08
CA LYS A 124 -8.47 -10.37 11.05
C LYS A 124 -9.33 -10.86 9.89
N GLU A 125 -10.47 -10.22 9.63
CA GLU A 125 -11.37 -10.54 8.51
C GLU A 125 -10.64 -10.51 7.15
N THR A 126 -9.90 -9.43 6.88
CA THR A 126 -9.08 -9.29 5.67
C THR A 126 -7.99 -10.37 5.65
N SER A 127 -7.36 -10.63 6.79
CA SER A 127 -6.31 -11.64 6.92
C SER A 127 -6.78 -13.04 6.58
N GLU A 128 -7.93 -13.43 7.11
CA GLU A 128 -8.55 -14.73 6.86
C GLU A 128 -8.97 -14.87 5.39
N PHE A 129 -9.50 -13.81 4.79
CA PHE A 129 -9.86 -13.81 3.37
C PHE A 129 -8.66 -14.06 2.44
N PHE A 130 -7.50 -13.44 2.74
CA PHE A 130 -6.28 -13.69 1.97
C PHE A 130 -5.68 -15.07 2.26
N LYS A 131 -5.72 -15.55 3.51
CA LYS A 131 -5.24 -16.89 3.90
C LYS A 131 -6.06 -18.02 3.28
N ALA A 132 -7.38 -17.86 3.18
CA ALA A 132 -8.25 -18.84 2.53
C ALA A 132 -7.91 -19.07 1.04
N ARG A 133 -7.10 -18.20 0.45
CA ARG A 133 -6.61 -18.29 -0.94
C ARG A 133 -5.12 -18.64 -1.04
N GLU A 134 -4.46 -19.01 0.07
CA GLU A 134 -3.13 -19.62 0.03
C GLU A 134 -3.24 -21.01 -0.60
N PRO A 135 -2.42 -21.33 -1.62
CA PRO A 135 -2.34 -22.71 -2.10
C PRO A 135 -1.89 -23.57 -0.92
N LYS A 136 -2.63 -24.64 -0.64
CA LYS A 136 -2.25 -25.59 0.42
C LYS A 136 -0.83 -26.08 0.13
N LYS A 137 0.06 -26.00 1.13
CA LYS A 137 1.40 -26.57 0.99
C LYS A 137 1.25 -28.08 0.84
N VAL A 138 1.77 -28.59 -0.26
CA VAL A 138 1.78 -30.01 -0.56
C VAL A 138 3.21 -30.51 -0.37
N ASP A 139 3.40 -31.60 0.34
CA ASP A 139 4.72 -32.22 0.48
C ASP A 139 5.19 -32.87 -0.84
N GLU A 140 6.42 -33.37 -0.85
CA GLU A 140 7.05 -34.10 -1.96
C GLU A 140 6.22 -35.30 -2.44
N PHE A 141 5.30 -35.78 -1.59
CA PHE A 141 4.45 -36.95 -1.81
C PHE A 141 3.00 -36.57 -2.16
N GLY A 142 2.72 -35.30 -2.44
CA GLY A 142 1.38 -34.87 -2.82
C GLY A 142 0.38 -34.78 -1.66
N ARG A 143 0.83 -34.87 -0.40
CA ARG A 143 -0.02 -34.78 0.78
C ARG A 143 -0.13 -33.34 1.28
N GLU A 144 -1.33 -32.93 1.67
CA GLU A 144 -1.55 -31.64 2.31
C GLU A 144 -0.80 -31.61 3.65
N VAL A 145 0.15 -30.69 3.79
CA VAL A 145 0.84 -30.46 5.06
C VAL A 145 -0.10 -29.63 5.93
N GLU A 146 -0.83 -30.28 6.83
CA GLU A 146 -1.48 -29.57 7.94
C GLU A 146 -0.38 -28.87 8.75
N GLU A 147 -0.29 -27.54 8.64
CA GLU A 147 0.48 -26.70 9.58
C GLU A 147 -0.16 -26.82 10.97
N LYS A 148 0.10 -27.92 11.68
CA LYS A 148 -0.25 -28.08 13.08
C LYS A 148 0.56 -27.06 13.89
N ASN A 149 -0.09 -25.96 14.24
CA ASN A 149 0.15 -25.11 15.42
C ASN A 149 1.59 -25.05 15.94
N LEU A 150 2.49 -24.39 15.23
CA LEU A 150 3.67 -23.79 15.86
C LEU A 150 3.26 -22.46 16.50
N LYS A 151 2.65 -22.57 17.69
CA LYS A 151 2.65 -21.49 18.68
C LYS A 151 4.08 -21.43 19.24
N TYR A 152 4.79 -20.36 18.92
CA TYR A 152 5.93 -19.89 19.72
C TYR A 152 5.49 -18.62 20.44
#